data_AF-X6HIQ9-F1
#
_entry.id   AF-X6HIQ9-F1
#
_cell.length_a   1.000
_cell.length_b   1.000
_cell.length_c   1.000
_cell.angle_alpha   90.00
_cell.angle_beta   90.00
_cell.angle_gamma   90.00
#
_symmetry.space_group_name_H-M   'P 1'
#
loop_
_entity.id
_entity.type
_entity.pdbx_description
1 polymer ?
#
loop_
_entity_poly.entity_id
_entity_poly.type
_entity_poly.pdbx_seq_one_letter_code
_entity_poly.pdbx_strand_id
1 'polypeptide(L)'
;MKRALAASFTVSVYDGEEWALKRSTDFEAITAEVHATDETTLRMRDETGNMVGSIYLVHGNEDDVICDHTDNERTAALVKGL
;
A
#
# COMPACT_ATOMS: atom_id res chain seq x y z
N MET A 1 3.58 -3.95 3.21
CA MET A 1 2.75 -5.00 2.56
C MET A 1 2.39 -6.19 3.46
N LYS A 2 3.36 -6.99 3.95
CA LYS A 2 3.09 -8.26 4.67
C LYS A 2 2.13 -8.14 5.86
N ARG A 3 2.21 -7.03 6.61
CA ARG A 3 1.28 -6.73 7.72
C ARG A 3 -0.17 -6.55 7.26
N ALA A 4 -0.39 -5.88 6.11
CA ALA A 4 -1.73 -5.68 5.56
C ALA A 4 -2.34 -7.02 5.12
N LEU A 5 -1.56 -7.86 4.44
CA LEU A 5 -2.00 -9.20 4.02
C LEU A 5 -2.27 -10.12 5.22
N ALA A 6 -1.45 -10.04 6.27
CA ALA A 6 -1.69 -10.77 7.52
C ALA A 6 -2.95 -10.30 8.27
N ALA A 7 -3.40 -9.07 8.04
CA ALA A 7 -4.64 -8.52 8.57
C ALA A 7 -5.87 -8.79 7.68
N SER A 8 -5.75 -9.70 6.70
CA SER A 8 -6.80 -10.02 5.72
C SER A 8 -7.27 -8.81 4.89
N PHE A 9 -6.42 -7.80 4.75
CA PHE A 9 -6.72 -6.66 3.89
C PHE A 9 -6.37 -6.97 2.44
N THR A 10 -7.14 -6.37 1.54
CA THR A 10 -6.78 -6.29 0.12
C THR A 10 -6.06 -4.99 -0.16
N VAL A 11 -5.13 -5.02 -1.12
CA VAL A 11 -4.31 -3.87 -1.51
C VAL A 11 -4.57 -3.53 -2.97
N SER A 12 -4.87 -2.25 -3.23
CA SER A 12 -4.80 -1.68 -4.58
C SER A 12 -3.55 -0.80 -4.71
N VAL A 13 -2.95 -0.79 -5.89
CA VAL A 13 -1.79 0.02 -6.25
C VAL A 13 -2.24 1.06 -7.26
N TYR A 14 -1.93 2.32 -6.99
CA TYR A 14 -2.06 3.43 -7.93
C TYR A 14 -0.66 3.92 -8.27
N ASP A 15 -0.32 3.92 -9.55
CA ASP A 15 1.02 4.18 -10.11
C ASP A 15 1.30 5.67 -10.40
N GLY A 16 0.37 6.55 -10.03
CA GLY A 16 0.41 7.99 -10.37
C GLY A 16 -0.49 8.35 -11.55
N GLU A 17 -0.94 7.38 -12.34
CA GLU A 17 -1.84 7.58 -13.49
C GLU A 17 -3.14 6.80 -13.31
N GLU A 18 -3.05 5.49 -13.06
CA GLU A 18 -4.17 4.58 -12.92
C GLU A 18 -4.04 3.58 -11.76
N TRP A 19 -5.13 2.85 -11.52
CA TRP A 19 -5.13 1.76 -10.55
C TRP A 19 -4.66 0.47 -11.23
N ALA A 20 -3.36 0.35 -11.45
CA ALA A 20 -2.73 -0.79 -12.13
C ALA A 20 -3.07 -2.14 -11.48
N LEU A 21 -3.19 -2.17 -10.15
CA LEU A 21 -3.61 -3.36 -9.41
C LEU A 21 -4.76 -3.02 -8.45
N LYS A 22 -5.80 -3.86 -8.42
CA LYS A 22 -7.01 -3.61 -7.62
C LYS A 22 -7.34 -4.78 -6.69
N ARG A 23 -7.47 -4.48 -5.38
CA ARG A 23 -7.93 -5.42 -4.35
C ARG A 23 -7.18 -6.76 -4.36
N SER A 24 -5.87 -6.71 -4.60
CA SER A 24 -5.01 -7.91 -4.62
C SER A 24 -4.65 -8.36 -3.21
N THR A 25 -4.46 -9.66 -3.06
CA THR A 25 -3.82 -10.29 -1.90
C THR A 25 -2.51 -10.98 -2.29
N ASP A 26 -2.11 -10.89 -3.56
CA ASP A 26 -0.88 -11.47 -4.08
C ASP A 26 0.30 -10.54 -3.79
N PHE A 27 1.12 -10.94 -2.83
CA PHE A 27 2.28 -10.16 -2.40
C PHE A 27 3.24 -9.85 -3.55
N GLU A 28 3.52 -10.83 -4.42
CA GLU A 28 4.50 -10.68 -5.51
C GLU A 28 3.96 -9.71 -6.57
N ALA A 29 2.68 -9.83 -6.93
CA ALA A 29 2.06 -8.90 -7.88
C ALA A 29 2.04 -7.46 -7.34
N ILE A 30 1.75 -7.27 -6.05
CA ILE A 30 1.74 -5.92 -5.46
C ILE A 30 3.17 -5.36 -5.40
N THR A 31 4.14 -6.16 -4.98
CA THR A 31 5.55 -5.73 -4.91
C THR A 31 6.12 -5.42 -6.29
N ALA A 32 5.81 -6.22 -7.31
CA ALA A 32 6.23 -5.97 -8.69
C ALA A 32 5.71 -4.63 -9.21
N GLU A 33 4.44 -4.31 -8.95
CA GLU A 33 3.84 -3.05 -9.39
C GLU A 33 4.46 -1.83 -8.67
N VAL A 34 4.67 -1.93 -7.36
CA VAL A 34 5.32 -0.88 -6.56
C VAL A 34 6.72 -0.56 -7.12
N HIS A 35 7.51 -1.58 -7.44
CA HIS A 35 8.87 -1.41 -7.98
C HIS A 35 8.91 -0.94 -9.45
N ALA A 36 7.78 -0.92 -10.15
CA ALA A 36 7.72 -0.47 -11.54
C ALA A 36 7.55 1.06 -11.66
N THR A 37 7.41 1.78 -10.53
CA THR A 37 6.98 3.19 -10.50
C THR A 37 7.86 4.02 -9.56
N ASP A 38 7.98 5.32 -9.84
CA ASP A 38 8.73 6.26 -9.00
C ASP A 38 7.90 6.74 -7.80
N GLU A 39 6.58 6.61 -7.86
CA GLU A 39 5.67 6.88 -6.74
C GLU A 39 4.49 5.92 -6.77
N THR A 40 3.97 5.58 -5.60
CA THR A 40 2.83 4.69 -5.50
C THR A 40 1.91 5.09 -4.36
N THR A 41 0.59 5.07 -4.60
CA THR A 41 -0.40 5.05 -3.52
C THR A 41 -0.96 3.65 -3.33
N LEU A 42 -0.69 3.06 -2.16
CA LEU A 42 -1.30 1.82 -1.70
C LEU A 42 -2.63 2.13 -1.01
N ARG A 43 -3.70 1.47 -1.43
CA ARG A 43 -5.01 1.57 -0.76
C ARG A 43 -5.41 0.25 -0.16
N MET A 44 -5.69 0.25 1.14
CA MET A 44 -6.06 -0.95 1.89
C MET A 44 -7.56 -0.97 2.14
N ARG A 45 -8.15 -2.15 1.97
CA ARG A 45 -9.56 -2.41 2.28
C ARG A 45 -9.68 -3.64 3.15
N ASP A 46 -10.63 -3.62 4.07
CA ASP A 46 -10.95 -4.78 4.89
C ASP A 46 -11.71 -5.85 4.09
N GLU A 47 -12.00 -6.98 4.74
CA GLU A 47 -12.73 -8.12 4.16
C GLU A 47 -14.15 -7.76 3.67
N THR A 48 -14.73 -6.69 4.19
CA THR A 48 -16.05 -6.19 3.77
C THR A 48 -15.94 -5.23 2.57
N GLY A 49 -14.72 -4.93 2.13
CA GLY A 49 -14.43 -4.01 1.03
C GLY A 49 -14.38 -2.53 1.43
N ASN A 50 -14.55 -2.23 2.73
CA ASN A 50 -14.50 -0.86 3.25
C ASN A 50 -13.06 -0.35 3.24
N MET A 51 -12.88 0.94 2.93
CA MET A 51 -11.57 1.56 2.91
C MET A 51 -11.03 1.73 4.33
N VAL A 52 -9.85 1.15 4.60
CA VAL A 52 -9.15 1.29 5.87
C VAL A 52 -8.24 2.52 5.85
N GLY A 53 -7.57 2.75 4.74
CA GLY A 53 -6.71 3.91 4.54
C GLY A 53 -5.82 3.76 3.31
N SER A 54 -4.90 4.70 3.15
CA SER A 54 -3.86 4.70 2.13
C SER A 54 -2.48 4.98 2.71
N ILE A 55 -1.45 4.52 2.00
CA ILE A 55 -0.04 4.80 2.25
C ILE A 55 0.53 5.30 0.92
N TYR A 56 1.22 6.43 0.94
CA TYR A 56 1.91 6.99 -0.22
C TYR A 56 3.41 6.76 -0.07
N LEU A 57 4.00 6.18 -1.11
CA LEU A 57 5.40 5.82 -1.21
C LEU A 57 6.03 6.65 -2.34
N VAL A 58 7.22 7.17 -2.10
CA VAL A 58 8.06 7.75 -3.16
C VAL A 58 9.34 6.92 -3.24
N HIS A 59 9.56 6.34 -4.40
CA HIS A 59 10.67 5.46 -4.72
C HIS A 59 11.83 6.28 -5.30
N GLY A 60 13.08 5.91 -4.97
CA GLY A 60 14.27 6.57 -5.51
C GLY A 60 14.95 7.62 -4.63
N ASN A 61 14.59 7.73 -3.35
CA ASN A 61 15.22 8.64 -2.38
C ASN A 61 16.28 7.93 -1.51
N GLU A 62 17.24 7.26 -2.16
CA GLU A 62 18.25 6.32 -1.59
C GLU A 62 17.66 5.07 -0.89
N ASP A 63 16.46 5.17 -0.31
CA ASP A 63 15.63 4.11 0.24
C ASP A 63 14.15 4.29 -0.19
N ASP A 64 13.36 3.22 -0.16
CA ASP A 64 11.90 3.30 -0.33
C ASP A 64 11.27 3.90 0.93
N VAL A 65 10.87 5.18 0.87
CA VAL A 65 10.35 5.92 2.03
C VAL A 65 8.82 6.03 1.99
N ILE A 66 8.19 5.83 3.15
CA ILE A 66 6.81 6.22 3.37
C ILE A 66 6.76 7.74 3.47
N CYS A 67 6.10 8.39 2.52
CA CYS A 67 5.95 9.83 2.49
C CYS A 67 4.70 10.32 3.23
N ASP A 68 3.61 9.56 3.16
CA ASP A 68 2.37 9.89 3.86
C ASP A 68 1.53 8.65 4.14
N HIS A 69 0.65 8.71 5.15
CA HIS A 69 -0.35 7.69 5.40
C HIS A 69 -1.60 8.26 6.07
N THR A 70 -2.74 7.59 5.91
CA THR A 70 -3.97 7.97 6.64
C THR A 70 -3.74 7.93 8.15
N ASP A 71 -4.07 9.03 8.85
CA ASP A 71 -3.93 9.15 10.30
C ASP A 71 -5.07 8.43 11.04
N ASN A 72 -4.93 7.11 11.19
CA ASN A 72 -5.78 6.29 12.03
C ASN A 72 -5.01 5.09 12.60
N GLU A 73 -5.51 4.51 13.70
CA GLU A 73 -4.83 3.41 14.40
C GLU A 73 -4.54 2.21 13.50
N ARG A 74 -5.45 1.89 12.57
CA ARG A 74 -5.33 0.73 11.70
C ARG A 74 -4.21 0.93 10.67
N THR A 75 -4.13 2.10 10.04
CA THR A 75 -3.07 2.44 9.08
C THR A 75 -1.75 2.68 9.79
N ALA A 76 -1.74 3.31 10.96
CA ALA A 76 -0.54 3.50 11.78
C ALA A 76 0.11 2.15 12.16
N ALA A 77 -0.69 1.13 12.47
CA ALA A 77 -0.19 -0.22 12.77
C ALA A 77 0.53 -0.89 11.59
N LEU A 78 0.25 -0.46 10.35
CA LEU A 78 0.87 -1.01 9.14
C LEU A 78 2.25 -0.42 8.86
N VAL A 79 2.49 0.81 9.31
CA VAL A 79 3.73 1.57 9.05
C VAL A 79 4.67 1.65 10.26
N LYS A 80 4.20 1.25 11.45
CA LYS A 80 4.98 1.29 12.69
C LYS A 80 6.23 0.39 12.66
N GLY A 81 7.39 0.97 12.99
CA GLY A 81 8.65 0.26 13.14
C GLY A 81 9.34 -0.09 11.81
N LEU A 82 9.01 0.67 10.76
CA LEU A 82 9.86 0.85 9.58
C LEU A 82 10.96 1.88 9.88
#